data_AF-C4L1N9-F1
#
_entry.id   AF-C4L1N9-F1
#
_cell.length_a   1.000
_cell.length_b   1.000
_cell.length_c   1.000
_cell.angle_alpha   90.00
_cell.angle_beta   90.00
_cell.angle_gamma   90.00
#
_symmetry.space_group_name_H-M   'P 1'
#
loop_
_entity.id
_entity.type
_entity.pdbx_description
1 polymer ?
#
loop_
_entity_poly.entity_id
_entity_poly.type
_entity_poly.pdbx_seq_one_letter_code
_entity_poly.pdbx_strand_id
1 'polypeptide(L)'
;MNKQERINTIYRYQQRWLFWRMGLAGLTGMFVFLALQSDGASKYIIPLGVTLAGMLFAIGRERRFVRKLTSVEQAKRIIDWQYVSEMGLLVLLAILFPLIVLINGPAWSLFVVFLGGVILLQVAQKMLDRQMPQYDEEQPMRREIKLDFVKD
;
A
#
# COMPACT_ATOMS: atom_id res chain seq x y z
N MET A 1 16.33 11.56 16.90
CA MET A 1 14.89 11.89 16.96
C MET A 1 14.24 10.70 17.61
N ASN A 2 13.62 10.88 18.77
CA ASN A 2 13.12 9.77 19.58
C ASN A 2 12.00 9.02 18.85
N LYS A 3 11.78 7.73 19.19
CA LYS A 3 10.74 6.88 18.63
C LYS A 3 9.36 7.52 18.69
N GLN A 4 9.01 8.15 19.82
CA GLN A 4 7.72 8.83 20.00
C GLN A 4 7.56 10.02 19.05
N GLU A 5 8.61 10.82 18.86
CA GLU A 5 8.62 11.95 17.92
C GLU A 5 8.47 11.46 16.46
N ARG A 6 9.12 10.35 16.11
CA ARG A 6 8.97 9.68 14.80
C ARG A 6 7.53 9.22 14.58
N ILE A 7 6.90 8.58 15.57
CA ILE A 7 5.48 8.15 15.51
C ILE A 7 4.57 9.35 15.22
N ASN A 8 4.66 10.41 16.02
CA ASN A 8 3.83 11.60 15.85
C ASN A 8 4.03 12.27 14.48
N THR A 9 5.28 12.33 14.03
CA THR A 9 5.65 12.96 12.76
C THR A 9 5.10 12.16 11.57
N ILE A 10 5.23 10.84 11.59
CA ILE A 10 4.68 9.96 10.54
C ILE A 10 3.16 9.98 10.57
N TYR A 11 2.54 9.89 11.75
CA TYR A 11 1.09 9.91 11.89
C TYR A 11 0.47 11.21 11.35
N ARG A 12 1.00 12.38 11.76
CA ARG A 12 0.53 13.68 11.25
C ARG A 12 0.71 13.80 9.74
N TYR A 13 1.80 13.27 9.21
CA TYR A 13 2.01 13.23 7.76
C TYR A 13 0.95 12.37 7.06
N GLN A 14 0.72 11.14 7.54
CA GLN A 14 -0.29 10.24 6.98
C GLN A 14 -1.69 10.84 7.05
N GLN A 15 -2.07 11.44 8.18
CA GLN A 15 -3.39 12.05 8.39
C GLN A 15 -3.67 13.18 7.39
N ARG A 16 -2.66 13.99 7.07
CA ARG A 16 -2.79 15.07 6.07
C ARG A 16 -3.16 14.54 4.68
N TRP A 17 -2.67 13.36 4.33
CA TRP A 17 -2.93 12.73 3.03
C TRP A 17 -4.06 11.71 3.06
N LEU A 18 -4.62 11.41 4.23
CA LEU A 18 -5.62 10.35 4.40
C LEU A 18 -6.86 10.61 3.54
N PHE A 19 -7.43 11.81 3.59
CA PHE A 19 -8.59 12.17 2.77
C PHE A 19 -8.33 12.00 1.27
N TRP A 20 -7.15 12.41 0.81
CA TRP A 20 -6.74 12.24 -0.59
C TRP A 20 -6.60 10.76 -0.97
N ARG A 21 -5.96 9.95 -0.10
CA ARG A 21 -5.82 8.50 -0.31
C ARG A 21 -7.17 7.79 -0.32
N MET A 22 -8.08 8.15 0.59
CA MET A 22 -9.43 7.59 0.64
C MET A 22 -10.24 7.94 -0.61
N GLY A 23 -10.18 9.21 -1.05
CA GLY A 23 -10.82 9.66 -2.28
C GLY A 23 -10.29 8.90 -3.51
N LEU A 24 -8.97 8.79 -3.64
CA LEU A 24 -8.36 8.02 -4.73
C LEU A 24 -8.72 6.53 -4.68
N ALA A 25 -8.67 5.91 -3.50
CA ALA A 25 -9.04 4.50 -3.35
C ALA A 25 -10.51 4.25 -3.71
N GLY A 26 -11.43 5.15 -3.30
CA GLY A 26 -12.83 5.11 -3.69
C GLY A 26 -13.03 5.22 -5.20
N LEU A 27 -12.32 6.16 -5.85
CA LEU A 27 -12.36 6.32 -7.30
C LEU A 27 -11.77 5.10 -8.03
N THR A 28 -10.65 4.54 -7.54
CA THR A 28 -10.06 3.31 -8.10
C THR A 28 -11.06 2.16 -8.04
N GLY A 29 -11.70 1.94 -6.88
CA GLY A 29 -12.74 0.91 -6.72
C GLY A 29 -13.94 1.13 -7.64
N MET A 30 -14.39 2.38 -7.77
CA MET A 30 -15.48 2.77 -8.68
C MET A 30 -15.11 2.48 -10.14
N PHE A 31 -13.92 2.85 -10.61
CA PHE A 31 -13.51 2.59 -11.99
C PHE A 31 -13.27 1.12 -12.28
N VAL A 32 -12.76 0.35 -11.31
CA VAL A 32 -12.71 -1.12 -11.42
C VAL A 32 -14.11 -1.68 -11.63
N PHE A 33 -15.08 -1.27 -10.79
CA PHE A 33 -16.46 -1.73 -10.91
C PHE A 33 -17.09 -1.37 -12.27
N LEU A 34 -16.93 -0.12 -12.72
CA LEU A 34 -17.45 0.33 -14.02
C LEU A 34 -16.79 -0.38 -15.20
N ALA A 35 -15.47 -0.64 -15.13
CA ALA A 35 -14.74 -1.38 -16.15
C ALA A 35 -15.25 -2.83 -16.27
N LEU A 36 -15.66 -3.44 -15.16
CA LEU A 36 -16.23 -4.79 -15.15
C LEU A 36 -17.66 -4.88 -15.68
N GLN A 37 -18.47 -3.83 -15.49
CA GLN A 37 -19.88 -3.81 -15.86
C GLN A 37 -20.13 -3.41 -17.32
N SER A 38 -19.24 -2.62 -17.93
CA SER A 38 -19.48 -2.07 -19.26
C SER A 38 -18.87 -2.92 -20.37
N ASP A 39 -19.64 -3.16 -21.43
CA ASP A 39 -19.13 -3.73 -22.70
C ASP A 39 -18.03 -2.86 -23.36
N GLY A 40 -17.89 -1.61 -22.92
CA GLY A 40 -16.87 -0.65 -23.34
C GLY A 40 -15.75 -0.43 -22.32
N ALA A 41 -15.24 -1.51 -21.71
CA ALA A 41 -14.22 -1.49 -20.64
C ALA A 41 -13.08 -0.49 -20.89
N SER A 42 -12.68 -0.29 -22.16
CA SER A 42 -11.63 0.65 -22.57
C SER A 42 -11.81 2.09 -22.09
N LYS A 43 -13.06 2.58 -21.96
CA LYS A 43 -13.34 3.96 -21.52
C LYS A 43 -12.94 4.22 -20.07
N TYR A 44 -12.95 3.18 -19.23
CA TYR A 44 -12.64 3.27 -17.81
C TYR A 44 -11.19 2.89 -17.47
N ILE A 45 -10.44 2.34 -18.43
CA ILE A 45 -9.02 1.97 -18.23
C ILE A 45 -8.16 3.21 -17.95
N ILE A 46 -8.34 4.28 -18.73
CA ILE A 46 -7.55 5.52 -18.55
C ILE A 46 -7.79 6.13 -17.17
N PRO A 47 -9.03 6.44 -16.73
CA PRO A 47 -9.25 7.00 -15.40
C PRO A 47 -8.86 6.03 -14.26
N LEU A 48 -9.01 4.71 -14.45
CA LEU A 48 -8.45 3.72 -13.52
C LEU A 48 -6.93 3.87 -13.40
N GLY A 49 -6.21 3.94 -14.52
CA GLY A 49 -4.78 4.16 -14.55
C GLY A 49 -4.35 5.46 -13.86
N VAL A 50 -5.10 6.54 -14.03
CA VAL A 50 -4.84 7.83 -13.37
C VAL A 50 -5.00 7.72 -11.85
N THR A 51 -6.09 7.13 -11.37
CA THR A 51 -6.31 6.98 -9.91
C THR A 51 -5.29 6.06 -9.27
N LEU A 52 -4.92 4.97 -9.96
CA LEU A 52 -3.88 4.04 -9.54
C LEU A 52 -2.51 4.72 -9.48
N ALA A 53 -2.13 5.47 -10.51
CA ALA A 53 -0.89 6.24 -10.54
C ALA A 53 -0.85 7.29 -9.41
N GLY A 54 -1.98 7.94 -9.12
CA GLY A 54 -2.13 8.85 -7.98
C GLY A 54 -1.87 8.16 -6.63
N MET A 55 -2.40 6.95 -6.46
CA MET A 55 -2.16 6.13 -5.26
C MET A 55 -0.69 5.73 -5.14
N LEU A 56 -0.09 5.20 -6.22
CA LEU A 56 1.32 4.83 -6.25
C LEU A 56 2.23 6.03 -5.98
N PHE A 57 1.90 7.21 -6.51
CA PHE A 57 2.61 8.45 -6.23
C PHE A 57 2.51 8.84 -4.74
N ALA A 58 1.32 8.78 -4.14
CA ALA A 58 1.11 9.08 -2.74
C ALA A 58 1.93 8.14 -1.83
N ILE A 59 1.85 6.83 -2.08
CA ILE A 59 2.63 5.81 -1.36
C ILE A 59 4.14 6.03 -1.56
N GLY A 60 4.58 6.36 -2.78
CA GLY A 60 5.99 6.64 -3.08
C GLY A 60 6.52 7.93 -2.44
N ARG A 61 5.63 8.91 -2.21
CA ARG A 61 5.96 10.13 -1.46
C ARG A 61 6.12 9.82 0.03
N GLU A 62 5.20 9.04 0.58
CA GLU A 62 5.24 8.59 1.97
C GLU A 62 6.49 7.75 2.25
N ARG A 63 6.81 6.78 1.38
CA ARG A 63 8.06 6.00 1.42
C ARG A 63 9.28 6.91 1.53
N ARG A 64 9.40 7.91 0.66
CA ARG A 64 10.52 8.86 0.65
C ARG A 64 10.59 9.69 1.92
N PHE A 65 9.43 10.03 2.50
CA PHE A 65 9.37 10.76 3.77
C PHE A 65 9.85 9.90 4.93
N VAL A 66 9.28 8.70 5.12
CA VAL A 66 9.65 7.79 6.20
C VAL A 66 11.11 7.35 6.10
N ARG A 67 11.61 7.09 4.89
CA ARG A 67 13.02 6.74 4.64
C ARG A 67 14.00 7.84 5.08
N LYS A 68 13.60 9.12 5.05
CA LYS A 68 14.45 10.24 5.50
C LYS A 68 14.55 10.34 7.03
N LEU A 69 13.66 9.69 7.78
CA LEU A 69 13.64 9.75 9.24
C LEU A 69 14.66 8.82 9.90
N THR A 70 15.24 7.88 9.15
CA THR A 70 16.28 6.97 9.63
C THR A 70 17.57 7.15 8.81
N SER A 71 18.71 7.15 9.50
CA SER A 71 20.04 7.14 8.86
C SER A 71 20.51 5.72 8.54
N VAL A 72 19.94 4.70 9.18
CA VAL A 72 20.37 3.29 9.08
C VAL A 72 19.97 2.68 7.74
N GLU A 73 20.95 2.22 6.96
CA GLU A 73 20.69 1.75 5.60
C GLU A 73 19.87 0.45 5.56
N GLN A 74 20.05 -0.45 6.54
CA GLN A 74 19.22 -1.65 6.66
C GLN A 74 17.74 -1.30 6.93
N ALA A 75 17.47 -0.34 7.82
CA ALA A 75 16.12 0.12 8.11
C ALA A 75 15.47 0.76 6.87
N LYS A 76 16.23 1.54 6.08
CA LYS A 76 15.75 2.08 4.79
C LYS A 76 15.35 0.99 3.81
N ARG A 77 16.12 -0.10 3.71
CA ARG A 77 15.77 -1.25 2.85
C ARG A 77 14.48 -1.93 3.32
N ILE A 78 14.29 -2.10 4.63
CA ILE A 78 13.07 -2.67 5.20
C ILE A 78 11.87 -1.78 4.87
N ILE A 79 11.99 -0.46 5.07
CA ILE A 79 10.96 0.53 4.70
C ILE A 79 10.63 0.39 3.22
N ASP A 80 11.64 0.35 2.35
CA ASP A 80 11.47 0.22 0.92
C ASP A 80 10.67 -1.03 0.55
N TRP A 81 11.01 -2.19 1.12
CA TRP A 81 10.28 -3.44 0.91
C TRP A 81 8.84 -3.37 1.43
N GLN A 82 8.60 -2.80 2.61
CA GLN A 82 7.25 -2.65 3.15
C GLN A 82 6.34 -1.84 2.19
N TYR A 83 6.85 -0.72 1.67
CA TYR A 83 6.11 0.13 0.74
C TYR A 83 5.97 -0.50 -0.65
N VAL A 84 6.99 -1.21 -1.16
CA VAL A 84 6.88 -1.97 -2.42
C VAL A 84 5.84 -3.07 -2.31
N SER A 85 5.78 -3.78 -1.18
CA SER A 85 4.74 -4.79 -0.95
C SER A 85 3.33 -4.19 -0.91
N GLU A 86 3.17 -3.00 -0.31
CA GLU A 86 1.88 -2.28 -0.31
C GLU A 86 1.47 -1.84 -1.72
N MET A 87 2.40 -1.29 -2.51
CA MET A 87 2.16 -0.96 -3.91
C MET A 87 1.79 -2.20 -4.73
N GLY A 88 2.49 -3.32 -4.51
CA GLY A 88 2.20 -4.60 -5.16
C GLY A 88 0.81 -5.11 -4.85
N LEU A 89 0.37 -5.03 -3.59
CA LEU A 89 -0.98 -5.43 -3.18
C LEU A 89 -2.06 -4.56 -3.84
N LEU A 90 -1.83 -3.25 -3.95
CA LEU A 90 -2.73 -2.33 -4.63
C LEU A 90 -2.87 -2.65 -6.12
N VAL A 91 -1.77 -2.94 -6.81
CA VAL A 91 -1.78 -3.37 -8.23
C VAL A 91 -2.50 -4.71 -8.39
N LEU A 92 -2.24 -5.65 -7.49
CA LEU A 92 -2.86 -6.97 -7.50
C LEU A 92 -4.38 -6.88 -7.31
N LEU A 93 -4.85 -5.99 -6.45
CA LEU A 93 -6.28 -5.72 -6.26
C LEU A 93 -6.92 -4.93 -7.42
N ALA A 94 -6.25 -3.90 -7.94
CA ALA A 94 -6.85 -3.02 -8.95
C ALA A 94 -6.78 -3.57 -10.38
N ILE A 95 -5.88 -4.52 -10.65
CA ILE A 95 -5.67 -5.06 -12.00
C ILE A 95 -5.94 -6.55 -12.06
N LEU A 96 -5.28 -7.36 -11.22
CA LEU A 96 -5.35 -8.81 -11.33
C LEU A 96 -6.74 -9.34 -10.95
N PHE A 97 -7.37 -8.77 -9.92
CA PHE A 97 -8.75 -9.13 -9.54
C PHE A 97 -9.77 -8.89 -10.66
N PRO A 98 -9.89 -7.68 -11.25
CA PRO A 98 -10.81 -7.49 -12.37
C PRO A 98 -10.49 -8.39 -13.57
N LEU A 99 -9.21 -8.65 -13.84
CA LEU A 99 -8.81 -9.56 -14.92
C LEU A 99 -9.31 -11.01 -14.68
N ILE A 100 -9.26 -11.49 -13.44
CA ILE A 100 -9.84 -12.79 -13.06
C ILE A 100 -11.35 -12.81 -13.31
N VAL A 101 -12.06 -11.73 -12.97
CA VAL A 101 -13.51 -11.62 -13.15
C VAL A 101 -13.89 -11.58 -14.63
N LEU A 102 -13.12 -10.89 -15.48
CA LEU A 102 -13.39 -10.78 -16.92
C LEU A 102 -13.14 -12.09 -17.68
N ILE A 103 -12.24 -12.93 -17.19
CA ILE A 103 -12.00 -14.25 -17.76
C ILE A 103 -13.15 -15.16 -17.33
N ASN A 104 -14.21 -15.18 -18.14
CA ASN A 104 -15.40 -16.04 -18.01
C ASN A 104 -15.06 -17.53 -18.22
N GLY A 105 -14.24 -18.12 -17.35
CA GLY A 105 -13.83 -19.52 -17.36
C GLY A 105 -13.32 -19.98 -16.00
N PRO A 106 -12.91 -21.25 -15.84
CA PRO A 106 -12.32 -21.75 -14.60
C PRO A 106 -10.93 -21.14 -14.38
N ALA A 107 -10.87 -19.87 -14.01
CA ALA A 107 -9.67 -19.11 -13.68
C ALA A 107 -9.11 -19.46 -12.29
N TRP A 108 -9.28 -20.73 -11.87
CA TRP A 108 -8.81 -21.23 -10.58
C TRP A 108 -7.32 -21.02 -10.39
N SER A 109 -6.52 -21.17 -11.45
CA SER A 109 -5.08 -20.89 -11.41
C SER A 109 -4.79 -19.43 -11.09
N LEU A 110 -5.46 -18.47 -11.76
CA LEU A 110 -5.29 -17.04 -11.50
C LEU A 110 -5.82 -16.65 -10.12
N PHE A 111 -6.92 -17.25 -9.67
CA PHE A 111 -7.45 -17.05 -8.33
C PHE A 111 -6.49 -17.55 -7.24
N VAL A 112 -5.89 -18.73 -7.43
CA VAL A 112 -4.86 -19.27 -6.52
C VAL A 112 -3.61 -18.38 -6.52
N VAL A 113 -3.16 -17.90 -7.67
CA VAL A 113 -2.05 -16.94 -7.78
C VAL A 113 -2.38 -15.63 -7.06
N PHE A 114 -3.59 -15.10 -7.24
CA PHE A 114 -4.07 -13.89 -6.56
C PHE A 114 -4.09 -14.08 -5.05
N LEU A 115 -4.75 -15.13 -4.55
CA LEU A 115 -4.87 -15.39 -3.13
C LEU A 115 -3.51 -15.67 -2.48
N GLY A 116 -2.69 -16.49 -3.13
CA GLY A 116 -1.31 -16.77 -2.73
C GLY A 116 -0.47 -15.49 -2.67
N GLY A 117 -0.59 -14.62 -3.69
CA GLY A 117 0.09 -13.32 -3.73
C GLY A 117 -0.32 -12.41 -2.58
N VAL A 118 -1.63 -12.27 -2.30
CA VAL A 118 -2.12 -11.49 -1.15
C VAL A 118 -1.54 -12.02 0.17
N ILE A 119 -1.61 -13.35 0.38
CA ILE A 119 -1.11 -13.97 1.61
C ILE A 119 0.40 -13.77 1.75
N LEU A 120 1.17 -14.02 0.69
CA LEU A 120 2.62 -13.86 0.69
C LEU A 120 3.03 -12.42 0.99
N LEU A 121 2.37 -11.43 0.39
CA LEU A 121 2.64 -10.02 0.66
C LEU A 121 2.31 -9.64 2.11
N GLN A 122 1.20 -10.14 2.66
CA GLN A 122 0.84 -9.91 4.06
C GLN A 122 1.83 -10.56 5.04
N VAL A 123 2.29 -11.77 4.74
CA VAL A 123 3.31 -12.46 5.54
C VAL A 123 4.65 -11.72 5.46
N ALA A 124 5.07 -11.31 4.26
CA ALA A 124 6.28 -10.52 4.05
C ALA A 124 6.24 -9.22 4.85
N GLN A 125 5.12 -8.50 4.83
CA GLN A 125 4.95 -7.28 5.64
C GLN A 125 5.10 -7.55 7.13
N LYS A 126 4.48 -8.62 7.67
CA LYS A 126 4.63 -9.00 9.08
C LYS A 126 6.06 -9.37 9.44
N MET A 127 6.78 -10.06 8.56
CA MET A 127 8.19 -10.42 8.78
C MET A 127 9.09 -9.17 8.80
N LEU A 128 8.91 -8.26 7.85
CA LEU A 128 9.66 -7.00 7.78
C LEU A 128 9.42 -6.13 9.01
N ASP A 129 8.17 -6.04 9.49
CA ASP A 129 7.82 -5.27 10.69
C ASP A 129 8.48 -5.84 11.97
N ARG A 130 8.65 -7.17 12.05
CA ARG A 130 9.37 -7.83 13.16
C ARG A 130 10.87 -7.63 13.12
N GLN A 131 11.46 -7.47 11.95
CA GLN A 131 12.91 -7.25 11.79
C GLN A 131 13.32 -5.81 12.09
N MET A 132 12.41 -4.84 11.94
CA MET A 132 12.71 -3.42 12.09
C MET A 132 13.42 -3.05 13.41
N PRO A 133 12.97 -3.52 14.59
CA PRO A 133 13.61 -3.17 15.87
C PRO A 133 15.03 -3.72 16.02
N GLN A 134 15.40 -4.75 15.25
CA GLN A 134 16.74 -5.33 15.28
C GLN A 134 17.79 -4.42 14.62
N TYR A 135 17.35 -3.51 13.75
CA TYR A 135 18.23 -2.62 12.98
C TYR A 135 18.12 -1.16 13.42
N ASP A 136 16.92 -0.69 13.76
CA ASP A 136 16.69 0.66 14.27
C ASP A 136 15.56 0.59 15.32
N GLU A 137 15.94 0.53 16.59
CA GLU A 137 15.01 0.48 17.72
C GLU A 137 14.14 1.75 17.83
N GLU A 138 14.66 2.88 17.34
CA GLU A 138 13.93 4.15 17.31
C GLU A 138 12.91 4.19 16.17
N GLN A 139 13.05 3.34 15.14
CA GLN A 139 12.12 3.33 14.03
C GLN A 139 10.82 2.61 14.43
N PRO A 140 9.65 3.28 14.33
CA PRO A 140 8.41 2.67 14.75
C PRO A 140 7.98 1.55 13.81
N MET A 141 7.39 0.51 14.39
CA MET A 141 6.70 -0.53 13.65
C MET A 141 5.39 0.02 13.09
N ARG A 142 4.91 -0.51 11.96
CA ARG A 142 3.66 -0.03 11.34
C ARG A 142 2.47 -0.14 12.28
N ARG A 143 2.44 -1.18 13.13
CA ARG A 143 1.38 -1.37 14.13
C ARG A 143 1.34 -0.31 15.24
N GLU A 144 2.45 0.40 15.46
CA GLU A 144 2.59 1.48 16.46
C GLU A 144 2.19 2.85 15.90
N ILE A 145 2.05 2.99 14.58
CA ILE A 145 1.59 4.23 13.94
C ILE A 145 0.06 4.26 13.97
N LYS A 146 -0.52 4.41 15.17
CA LYS A 146 -1.96 4.52 15.41
C LYS A 146 -2.24 5.61 16.43
N LEU A 147 -3.45 6.16 16.40
CA LEU A 147 -3.90 7.20 17.32
C LEU A 147 -3.60 6.86 18.79
N ASP A 148 -3.79 5.59 19.19
CA ASP A 148 -3.56 5.10 20.55
C ASP A 148 -2.12 5.26 21.08
N PHE A 149 -1.15 5.40 20.18
CA PHE A 149 0.27 5.55 20.51
C PHE A 149 0.80 6.96 20.24
N VAL A 150 -0.04 7.88 19.77
CA VAL A 150 0.30 9.30 19.60
C VAL A 150 0.18 9.97 20.97
N LYS A 151 1.26 10.61 21.43
CA LYS A 151 1.31 11.36 22.69
C LYS A 151 1.72 12.79 22.40
N ASP A 152 1.06 13.76 23.01
CA ASP A 152 1.42 15.19 22.87
C ASP A 152 2.70 15.55 23.63
#